data_AF-A0A7Z9IN22-F1
#
_entry.id   AF-A0A7Z9IN22-F1
#
_cell.length_a   1.000
_cell.length_b   1.000
_cell.length_c   1.000
_cell.angle_alpha   90.00
_cell.angle_beta   90.00
_cell.angle_gamma   90.00
#
_symmetry.space_group_name_H-M   'P 1'
#
loop_
_entity.id
_entity.type
_entity.pdbx_description
1 polymer ?
#
loop_
_entity_poly.entity_id
_entity_poly.type
_entity_poly.pdbx_seq_one_letter_code
_entity_poly.pdbx_strand_id
1 'polypeptide(L)' 'TFGNGFNDVEMLKWAGTGVAMAGGESVVFEVCDDLAKSPNEDGVAVYLEDLLSKNQIGL' A
#
# COMPACT_ATOMS: atom_id res chain seq x y z
N THR A 1 -5.63 2.90 0.35
CA THR A 1 -5.52 2.43 -1.04
C THR A 1 -4.17 1.77 -1.25
N PHE A 2 -4.01 0.94 -2.29
CA PHE A 2 -2.73 0.37 -2.70
C PHE A 2 -2.37 0.86 -4.10
N GLY A 3 -1.09 1.17 -4.36
CA GLY A 3 -0.65 1.70 -5.64
C GLY A 3 0.81 1.39 -5.96
N ASN A 4 1.17 1.40 -7.23
CA ASN A 4 2.53 1.13 -7.69
C ASN A 4 2.96 1.93 -8.93
N GLY A 5 2.07 2.72 -9.53
CA GLY A 5 2.35 3.51 -10.73
C GLY A 5 1.89 4.97 -10.66
N PHE A 6 2.22 5.72 -11.71
CA PHE A 6 1.88 7.14 -11.83
C PHE A 6 0.38 7.44 -11.67
N ASN A 7 -0.48 6.56 -12.20
CA ASN A 7 -1.94 6.72 -12.13
C ASN A 7 -2.50 6.53 -10.70
N ASP A 8 -1.71 6.00 -9.76
CA ASP A 8 -2.14 5.77 -8.39
C ASP A 8 -1.78 6.92 -7.44
N VAL A 9 -0.91 7.84 -7.86
CA VAL A 9 -0.36 8.93 -7.04
C VAL A 9 -1.45 9.77 -6.37
N GLU A 10 -2.45 10.20 -7.11
CA GLU A 10 -3.53 11.02 -6.55
C GLU A 10 -4.44 10.22 -5.61
N MET A 11 -4.62 8.92 -5.88
CA MET A 11 -5.39 8.05 -4.98
C MET A 11 -4.63 7.77 -3.68
N LEU A 12 -3.30 7.61 -3.75
CA LEU A 12 -2.43 7.40 -2.59
C LEU A 12 -2.47 8.60 -1.64
N LYS A 13 -2.35 9.82 -2.18
CA LYS A 13 -2.47 11.06 -1.40
C LYS A 13 -3.85 11.28 -0.79
N TRP A 14 -4.90 10.87 -1.50
CA TRP A 14 -6.28 11.14 -1.09
C TRP A 14 -6.78 10.16 -0.03
N ALA A 15 -6.34 8.90 -0.09
CA ALA A 15 -6.75 7.90 0.89
C ALA A 15 -6.28 8.28 2.30
N GLY A 16 -7.06 7.94 3.32
CA GLY A 16 -6.61 8.10 4.71
C GLY A 16 -5.37 7.24 5.06
N THR A 17 -5.10 6.20 4.27
CA THR A 17 -3.85 5.44 4.28
C THR A 17 -3.55 4.98 2.86
N GLY A 18 -2.54 5.56 2.22
CA GLY A 18 -2.01 5.17 0.92
C GLY A 18 -0.79 4.26 1.09
N VAL A 19 -0.83 3.07 0.52
CA VAL A 19 0.25 2.08 0.64
C VAL A 19 0.88 1.84 -0.74
N ALA A 20 2.16 2.15 -0.90
CA ALA A 20 2.88 1.81 -2.12
C ALA A 20 3.27 0.32 -2.10
N MET A 21 3.42 -0.32 -3.26
CA MET A 21 3.94 -1.69 -3.36
C MET A 21 5.40 -1.69 -3.81
N ALA A 22 6.24 -2.50 -3.16
CA ALA A 22 7.65 -2.62 -3.51
C ALA A 22 7.83 -3.01 -5.00
N GLY A 23 8.78 -2.34 -5.67
CA GLY A 23 8.98 -2.47 -7.12
C GLY A 23 8.08 -1.57 -7.97
N GLY A 24 7.28 -0.70 -7.37
CA GLY A 24 6.57 0.38 -8.05
C GLY A 24 7.46 1.54 -8.52
N GLU A 25 6.86 2.48 -9.23
CA GLU A 25 7.49 3.70 -9.73
C GLU A 25 7.91 4.64 -8.59
N SER A 26 9.00 5.39 -8.75
CA SER A 26 9.54 6.23 -7.67
C SER A 26 8.51 7.22 -7.10
N VAL A 27 7.63 7.74 -7.96
CA VAL A 27 6.60 8.73 -7.60
C VAL A 27 5.60 8.23 -6.55
N VAL A 28 5.35 6.91 -6.45
CA VAL A 28 4.42 6.40 -5.45
C VAL A 28 5.04 6.37 -4.05
N PHE A 29 6.36 6.19 -3.96
CA PHE A 29 7.08 6.17 -2.69
C PHE A 29 7.27 7.57 -2.09
N GLU A 30 7.18 8.61 -2.92
CA GLU A 30 7.23 10.00 -2.46
C GLU A 30 5.95 10.45 -1.75
N VAL A 31 4.84 9.71 -1.93
CA VAL A 31 3.50 10.16 -1.51
C VAL A 31 2.73 9.14 -0.68
N CYS A 32 3.25 7.92 -0.49
CA CYS A 32 2.58 6.89 0.31
C CYS A 32 2.84 7.08 1.82
N ASP A 33 1.91 6.59 2.63
CA ASP A 33 2.02 6.53 4.09
C ASP A 33 2.77 5.27 4.55
N ASP A 34 2.67 4.17 3.80
CA ASP A 34 3.34 2.90 4.13
C ASP A 34 3.73 2.11 2.86
N LEU A 35 4.52 1.05 3.05
CA LEU A 35 5.05 0.20 1.98
C LEU A 35 4.67 -1.27 2.19
N ALA A 36 3.94 -1.82 1.24
CA ALA A 36 3.71 -3.26 1.11
C ALA A 36 4.85 -3.94 0.34
N LYS A 37 4.97 -5.27 0.49
CA LYS A 37 5.88 -6.08 -0.33
C LYS A 37 5.46 -6.05 -1.81
N SER A 38 6.29 -6.65 -2.65
CA SER A 38 6.01 -6.70 -4.09
C SER A 38 4.78 -7.55 -4.40
N PRO A 39 4.15 -7.35 -5.57
CA PRO A 39 3.06 -8.22 -6.03
C PRO A 39 3.45 -9.70 -6.11
N ASN A 40 4.72 -10.02 -6.38
CA ASN A 40 5.24 -11.39 -6.45
C ASN A 40 5.37 -12.06 -5.07
N GLU A 41 5.22 -11.30 -3.99
CA GLU A 41 5.27 -11.76 -2.60
C GLU A 41 3.91 -11.63 -1.90
N ASP A 42 2.83 -11.52 -2.69
CA ASP A 42 1.47 -11.30 -2.20
C ASP A 42 1.37 -10.08 -1.26
N GLY A 43 2.10 -9.00 -1.57
CA GLY A 43 2.33 -7.91 -0.61
C GLY A 43 1.07 -7.26 -0.04
N VAL A 44 -0.01 -7.15 -0.82
CA VAL A 44 -1.30 -6.66 -0.33
C VAL A 44 -1.89 -7.63 0.71
N ALA A 45 -1.85 -8.94 0.45
CA ALA A 45 -2.38 -9.94 1.37
C ALA A 45 -1.59 -9.95 2.68
N VAL A 46 -0.25 -9.98 2.59
CA VAL A 46 0.64 -9.93 3.77
C VAL A 46 0.38 -8.68 4.62
N TYR A 47 0.20 -7.52 3.97
CA TYR A 47 -0.10 -6.27 4.67
C TYR A 47 -1.46 -6.32 5.38
N LEU A 48 -2.50 -6.82 4.71
CA LEU A 48 -3.83 -6.94 5.31
C LEU A 48 -3.87 -7.98 6.44
N GLU A 49 -3.17 -9.10 6.31
CA GLU A 49 -3.03 -10.12 7.36
C GLU A 49 -2.38 -9.54 8.61
N ASP A 50 -1.33 -8.74 8.46
CA ASP A 50 -0.68 -8.06 9.58
C ASP A 50 -1.65 -7.10 10.30
N LEU A 51 -2.39 -6.27 9.56
CA LEU A 51 -3.39 -5.37 10.14
C LEU A 51 -4.51 -6.13 10.88
N LEU A 52 -4.98 -7.24 10.30
CA LEU A 52 -5.98 -8.11 10.94
C LEU A 52 -5.42 -8.73 12.23
N SER A 53 -4.18 -9.22 12.20
CA SER A 53 -3.54 -9.84 13.38
C SER A 53 -3.35 -8.87 14.54
N LYS A 54 -3.25 -7.57 14.23
CA LYS A 54 -3.13 -6.47 15.19
C LYS A 54 -4.48 -5.85 15.58
N ASN A 55 -5.59 -6.40 15.08
CA ASN A 55 -6.95 -5.85 15.22
C ASN A 55 -7.06 -4.36 14.82
N GLN A 56 -6.29 -3.94 13.81
CA GLN A 56 -6.34 -2.57 13.28
C GLN A 56 -7.46 -2.41 12.24
N ILE A 57 -7.93 -3.53 11.68
CA ILE A 57 -9.04 -3.64 10.74
C ILE A 57 -9.87 -4.89 11.04
N GLY A 58 -11.05 -5.01 10.43
CA GLY A 58 -12.01 -6.08 10.73
C GLY A 58 -12.89 -5.72 11.93
N LEU A 59 -14.19 -6.05 11.86
CA LEU A 59 -15.13 -5.89 12.95
C LEU A 59 -14.98 -7.02 13.98
#